data_AF-A0A267SZV0-F1
#
_entry.id   AF-A0A267SZV0-F1
#
_cell.length_a   1.000
_cell.length_b   1.000
_cell.length_c   1.000
_cell.angle_alpha   90.00
_cell.angle_beta   90.00
_cell.angle_gamma   90.00
#
_symmetry.space_group_name_H-M   'P 1'
#
loop_
_entity.id
_entity.type
_entity.pdbx_description
1 polymer ?
#
loop_
_entity_poly.entity_id
_entity_poly.type
_entity_poly.pdbx_seq_one_letter_code
_entity_poly.pdbx_strand_id
1 'polypeptide(L)'
;MDFTAPSTAGDPIVAPTNNTSLYLQYSSIMTAPATGRKISVQASATVAGLTIAVTAANPGATNLQAGGTGSTISSLGTTATDIITGITSCATGTGSTDGSNLTYSIATTSASAYQNIRSGTSSITVTYTLADN
;
A
#
# COMPACT_ATOMS: atom_id res chain seq x y z
N MET A 1 11.90 7.24 -3.09
CA MET A 1 11.82 6.87 -1.66
C MET A 1 13.20 6.38 -1.33
N ASP A 2 13.98 7.22 -0.67
CA ASP A 2 15.44 7.09 -0.64
C ASP A 2 15.93 7.17 0.81
N PHE A 3 16.72 6.18 1.22
CA PHE A 3 17.39 6.22 2.52
C PHE A 3 18.49 7.26 2.50
N THR A 4 18.66 8.00 3.59
CA THR A 4 19.76 8.94 3.74
C THR A 4 20.88 8.33 4.58
N ALA A 5 22.12 8.63 4.21
CA ALA A 5 23.29 8.23 4.97
C ALA A 5 23.28 8.83 6.39
N PRO A 6 23.87 8.16 7.39
CA PRO A 6 23.98 8.69 8.74
C PRO A 6 24.90 9.91 8.80
N SER A 7 24.63 10.85 9.72
CA SER A 7 25.48 12.04 9.94
C SER A 7 26.66 11.78 10.89
N THR A 8 26.55 10.77 11.75
CA THR A 8 27.58 10.38 12.71
C THR A 8 28.09 8.99 12.40
N ALA A 9 29.40 8.78 12.53
CA ALA A 9 29.97 7.45 12.39
C ALA A 9 29.38 6.49 13.44
N GLY A 10 28.84 5.36 12.98
CA GLY A 10 28.20 4.35 13.83
C GLY A 10 26.68 4.39 13.86
N ASP A 11 26.05 5.49 13.38
CA ASP A 11 24.60 5.59 13.31
C ASP A 11 24.01 4.74 12.15
N PRO A 12 22.75 4.28 12.24
CA PRO A 12 22.08 3.58 11.15
C PRO A 12 21.63 4.54 10.03
N ILE A 13 21.34 3.98 8.85
CA ILE A 13 20.66 4.73 7.78
C ILE A 13 19.29 5.23 8.24
N VAL A 14 18.88 6.38 7.73
CA VAL A 14 17.57 6.98 8.07
C VAL A 14 16.58 6.66 6.97
N ALA A 15 15.40 6.17 7.36
CA ALA A 15 14.31 5.84 6.45
C ALA A 15 13.72 7.09 5.78
N PRO A 16 13.22 6.97 4.53
CA PRO A 16 12.53 8.07 3.87
C PRO A 16 11.22 8.44 4.57
N THR A 17 10.75 9.66 4.32
CA THR A 17 9.38 10.06 4.65
C THR A 17 8.37 9.22 3.88
N ASN A 18 7.21 8.95 4.51
CA ASN A 18 6.14 8.19 3.87
C ASN A 18 5.70 8.83 2.54
N ASN A 19 5.42 8.00 1.54
CA ASN A 19 4.82 8.45 0.30
C ASN A 19 3.29 8.34 0.39
N THR A 20 2.60 9.47 0.30
CA THR A 20 1.14 9.59 0.35
C THR A 20 0.54 10.18 -0.94
N SER A 21 1.29 10.15 -2.04
CA SER A 21 0.92 10.85 -3.28
C SER A 21 -0.03 10.06 -4.18
N LEU A 22 -0.29 8.79 -3.86
CA LEU A 22 -1.04 7.87 -4.70
C LEU A 22 -2.46 7.68 -4.19
N TYR A 23 -3.41 7.65 -5.11
CA TYR A 23 -4.82 7.39 -4.83
C TYR A 23 -5.32 6.24 -5.70
N LEU A 24 -5.83 5.20 -5.06
CA LEU A 24 -6.42 4.04 -5.71
C LEU A 24 -7.88 4.34 -6.05
N GLN A 25 -8.11 4.62 -7.32
CA GLN A 25 -9.42 4.89 -7.89
C GLN A 25 -9.97 3.61 -8.53
N TYR A 26 -11.24 3.32 -8.26
CA TYR A 26 -11.96 2.18 -8.81
C TYR A 26 -13.45 2.46 -8.92
N SER A 27 -14.10 1.64 -9.73
CA SER A 27 -15.55 1.54 -9.84
C SER A 27 -15.97 0.08 -9.79
N SER A 28 -17.13 -0.17 -9.20
CA SER A 28 -17.70 -1.50 -9.06
C SER A 28 -19.21 -1.38 -9.25
N ILE A 29 -19.80 -2.25 -10.06
CA ILE A 29 -21.25 -2.38 -10.18
C ILE A 29 -21.62 -3.83 -9.91
N MET A 30 -22.47 -4.04 -8.91
CA MET A 30 -22.90 -5.37 -8.46
C MET A 30 -24.31 -5.67 -8.95
N THR A 31 -24.56 -6.93 -9.30
CA THR A 31 -25.87 -7.43 -9.75
C THR A 31 -26.85 -7.67 -8.60
N ALA A 32 -26.35 -7.80 -7.37
CA ALA A 32 -27.09 -7.96 -6.12
C ALA A 32 -26.26 -7.38 -4.96
N PRO A 33 -26.82 -7.12 -3.77
CA PRO A 33 -26.05 -6.74 -2.58
C PRO A 33 -25.18 -7.93 -2.09
N ALA A 34 -24.11 -8.22 -2.83
CA ALA A 34 -23.08 -9.16 -2.45
C ALA A 34 -22.00 -8.40 -1.67
N THR A 35 -21.67 -8.86 -0.47
CA THR A 35 -20.67 -8.24 0.42
C THR A 35 -19.23 -8.68 0.11
N GLY A 36 -18.99 -9.25 -1.07
CA GLY A 36 -17.78 -10.05 -1.34
C GLY A 36 -16.63 -9.32 -2.03
N ARG A 37 -16.86 -8.19 -2.69
CA ARG A 37 -15.79 -7.54 -3.46
C ARG A 37 -14.75 -6.92 -2.56
N LYS A 38 -13.50 -7.11 -2.99
CA LYS A 38 -12.33 -6.68 -2.25
C LYS A 38 -11.19 -6.37 -3.20
N ILE A 39 -10.28 -5.53 -2.71
CA ILE A 39 -8.99 -5.29 -3.34
C ILE A 39 -7.94 -5.95 -2.48
N SER A 40 -7.19 -6.87 -3.08
CA SER A 40 -5.99 -7.44 -2.50
C SER A 40 -4.74 -6.74 -3.02
N VAL A 41 -3.68 -6.77 -2.22
CA VAL A 41 -2.38 -6.17 -2.53
C VAL A 41 -1.27 -7.21 -2.36
N GLN A 42 -0.28 -7.16 -3.25
CA GLN A 42 0.97 -7.91 -3.13
C GLN A 42 2.13 -7.14 -3.76
N ALA A 43 3.34 -7.41 -3.28
CA ALA A 43 4.57 -6.96 -3.91
C ALA A 43 5.13 -8.02 -4.87
N SER A 44 5.92 -7.60 -5.86
CA SER A 44 6.63 -8.50 -6.77
C SER A 44 7.77 -9.27 -6.10
N ALA A 45 8.36 -8.70 -5.04
CA ALA A 45 9.42 -9.29 -4.24
C ALA A 45 9.51 -8.61 -2.87
N THR A 46 10.24 -9.23 -1.94
CA THR A 46 10.66 -8.60 -0.68
C THR A 46 12.09 -8.07 -0.81
N VAL A 47 12.46 -7.11 0.04
CA VAL A 47 13.83 -6.58 0.10
C VAL A 47 14.48 -7.03 1.40
N ALA A 48 15.60 -7.74 1.30
CA ALA A 48 16.28 -8.29 2.48
C ALA A 48 16.65 -7.17 3.48
N GLY A 49 16.27 -7.35 4.74
CA GLY A 49 16.55 -6.39 5.81
C GLY A 49 15.58 -5.22 5.91
N LEU A 50 14.64 -5.08 4.95
CA LEU A 50 13.66 -4.00 4.93
C LEU A 50 12.23 -4.54 4.95
N THR A 51 11.33 -3.77 5.56
CA THR A 51 9.90 -4.02 5.56
C THR A 51 9.21 -2.87 4.86
N ILE A 52 8.33 -3.19 3.91
CA ILE A 52 7.44 -2.24 3.24
C ILE A 52 6.08 -2.38 3.90
N ALA A 53 5.52 -1.28 4.39
CA ALA A 53 4.15 -1.22 4.84
C ALA A 53 3.32 -0.34 3.91
N VAL A 54 2.03 -0.69 3.77
CA VAL A 54 1.08 0.10 3.01
C VAL A 54 -0.22 0.22 3.79
N THR A 55 -0.74 1.43 3.88
CA THR A 55 -2.05 1.74 4.46
C THR A 55 -2.94 2.32 3.37
N ALA A 56 -4.11 1.72 3.18
CA ALA A 56 -5.18 2.30 2.39
C ALA A 56 -6.14 3.04 3.32
N ALA A 57 -6.37 4.33 3.08
CA ALA A 57 -7.44 5.06 3.75
C ALA A 57 -8.82 4.53 3.30
N ASN A 58 -9.86 4.82 4.07
CA ASN A 58 -11.22 4.61 3.55
C ASN A 58 -11.40 5.42 2.26
N PRO A 59 -11.96 4.80 1.20
CA PRO A 59 -12.11 5.44 -0.09
C PRO A 59 -13.03 6.67 0.02
N GLY A 60 -12.61 7.78 -0.57
CA GLY A 60 -13.42 8.98 -0.76
C GLY A 60 -13.96 9.07 -2.18
N ALA A 61 -14.99 9.89 -2.39
CA ALA A 61 -15.50 10.21 -3.72
C ALA A 61 -16.09 11.61 -3.74
N THR A 62 -15.74 12.39 -4.76
CA THR A 62 -16.36 13.70 -4.99
C THR A 62 -17.60 13.54 -5.86
N ASN A 63 -18.78 13.92 -5.35
CA ASN A 63 -20.08 13.84 -6.05
C ASN A 63 -20.51 12.43 -6.51
N LEU A 64 -19.87 11.38 -6.01
CA LEU A 64 -20.21 9.97 -6.26
C LEU A 64 -20.25 9.20 -4.93
N GLN A 65 -20.44 7.89 -5.00
CA GLN A 65 -20.43 7.00 -3.84
C GLN A 65 -19.13 6.20 -3.80
N ALA A 66 -18.33 6.41 -2.76
CA ALA A 66 -17.25 5.49 -2.42
C ALA A 66 -17.80 4.28 -1.66
N GLY A 67 -17.17 3.12 -1.82
CA GLY A 67 -17.56 1.90 -1.12
C GLY A 67 -16.35 1.05 -0.79
N GLY A 68 -16.30 0.55 0.45
CA GLY A 68 -15.22 -0.28 0.99
C GLY A 68 -14.59 0.31 2.25
N THR A 69 -13.85 -0.53 2.96
CA THR A 69 -13.11 -0.19 4.18
C THR A 69 -11.63 -0.48 3.96
N GLY A 70 -10.80 0.54 4.09
CA GLY A 70 -9.34 0.42 3.96
C GLY A 70 -8.69 -0.14 5.22
N SER A 71 -7.50 -0.74 5.07
CA SER A 71 -6.73 -1.31 6.16
C SER A 71 -5.22 -1.07 5.98
N THR A 72 -4.44 -1.52 6.96
CA THR A 72 -2.97 -1.47 6.95
C THR A 72 -2.39 -2.86 6.79
N ILE A 73 -1.44 -2.99 5.87
CA ILE A 73 -0.57 -4.15 5.71
C ILE A 73 0.82 -3.75 6.22
N SER A 74 1.15 -4.15 7.45
CA SER A 74 2.40 -3.75 8.12
C SER A 74 3.66 -4.42 7.56
N SER A 75 3.50 -5.49 6.79
CA SER A 75 4.60 -6.21 6.13
C SER A 75 4.12 -6.77 4.80
N LEU A 76 4.20 -5.95 3.76
CA LEU A 76 3.83 -6.33 2.41
C LEU A 76 4.81 -7.37 1.85
N GLY A 77 4.27 -8.50 1.43
CA GLY A 77 5.02 -9.61 0.82
C GLY A 77 4.49 -9.97 -0.56
N THR A 78 4.93 -11.13 -1.05
CA THR A 78 4.53 -11.67 -2.36
C THR A 78 3.18 -12.37 -2.34
N THR A 79 2.61 -12.61 -1.16
CA THR A 79 1.30 -13.21 -0.99
C THR A 79 0.23 -12.13 -0.96
N ALA A 80 -0.78 -12.26 -1.81
CA ALA A 80 -1.93 -11.37 -1.84
C ALA A 80 -2.64 -11.31 -0.49
N THR A 81 -2.84 -10.10 0.02
CA THR A 81 -3.58 -9.84 1.26
C THR A 81 -4.63 -8.77 1.02
N ASP A 82 -5.82 -8.93 1.58
CA ASP A 82 -6.93 -7.99 1.40
C ASP A 82 -6.63 -6.65 2.10
N ILE A 83 -6.66 -5.55 1.35
CA ILE A 83 -6.37 -4.20 1.85
C ILE A 83 -7.59 -3.27 1.82
N ILE A 84 -8.54 -3.51 0.91
CA ILE A 84 -9.86 -2.85 0.93
C ILE A 84 -10.92 -3.94 0.84
N THR A 85 -11.86 -4.00 1.78
CA THR A 85 -12.93 -5.00 1.84
C THR A 85 -14.31 -4.36 1.89
N GLY A 86 -15.37 -5.13 1.66
CA GLY A 86 -16.74 -4.61 1.73
C GLY A 86 -17.06 -3.60 0.63
N ILE A 87 -16.41 -3.72 -0.53
CA ILE A 87 -16.69 -2.88 -1.68
C ILE A 87 -18.09 -3.22 -2.18
N THR A 88 -18.92 -2.21 -2.44
CA THR A 88 -20.29 -2.35 -2.95
C THR A 88 -20.39 -1.87 -4.41
N SER A 89 -21.59 -1.62 -4.92
CA SER A 89 -21.77 -0.78 -6.11
C SER A 89 -21.32 0.65 -5.79
N CYS A 90 -20.21 1.08 -6.37
CA CYS A 90 -19.57 2.36 -6.07
C CYS A 90 -18.77 2.90 -7.27
N ALA A 91 -18.50 4.19 -7.26
CA ALA A 91 -17.59 4.84 -8.18
C ALA A 91 -16.84 5.92 -7.40
N THR A 92 -15.53 5.78 -7.31
CA THR A 92 -14.69 6.71 -6.53
C THR A 92 -14.51 8.06 -7.22
N GLY A 93 -14.51 8.09 -8.55
CA GLY A 93 -14.30 9.31 -9.34
C GLY A 93 -12.98 9.28 -10.10
N THR A 94 -12.59 10.45 -10.61
CA THR A 94 -11.37 10.64 -11.43
C THR A 94 -10.49 11.80 -10.95
N GLY A 95 -10.90 12.49 -9.89
CA GLY A 95 -10.17 13.59 -9.28
C GLY A 95 -8.86 13.11 -8.64
N SER A 96 -7.90 14.02 -8.49
CA SER A 96 -6.57 13.70 -7.96
C SER A 96 -6.57 13.14 -6.53
N THR A 97 -7.66 13.33 -5.80
CA THR A 97 -7.84 12.83 -4.42
C THR A 97 -9.05 11.91 -4.27
N ASP A 98 -9.66 11.49 -5.38
CA ASP A 98 -10.75 10.52 -5.35
C ASP A 98 -10.18 9.11 -5.06
N GLY A 99 -10.98 8.25 -4.45
CA GLY A 99 -10.58 6.90 -4.10
C GLY A 99 -9.84 6.81 -2.76
N SER A 100 -9.04 5.76 -2.61
CA SER A 100 -8.32 5.49 -1.36
C SER A 100 -6.90 6.04 -1.45
N ASN A 101 -6.53 6.96 -0.54
CA ASN A 101 -5.14 7.39 -0.42
C ASN A 101 -4.27 6.21 0.06
N LEU A 102 -3.15 6.00 -0.63
CA LEU A 102 -2.18 4.97 -0.30
C LEU A 102 -0.98 5.62 0.39
N THR A 103 -0.76 5.25 1.65
CA THR A 103 0.43 5.63 2.41
C THR A 103 1.41 4.47 2.40
N TYR A 104 2.56 4.66 1.75
CA TYR A 104 3.67 3.71 1.79
C TYR A 104 4.74 4.18 2.77
N SER A 105 5.24 3.24 3.57
CA SER A 105 6.41 3.46 4.43
C SER A 105 7.38 2.30 4.29
N ILE A 106 8.67 2.58 4.50
CA ILE A 106 9.73 1.59 4.48
C ILE A 106 10.55 1.75 5.75
N ALA A 107 10.86 0.65 6.42
CA ALA A 107 11.70 0.64 7.60
C ALA A 107 12.64 -0.58 7.58
N THR A 108 13.69 -0.54 8.39
CA THR A 108 14.50 -1.73 8.66
C THR A 108 13.68 -2.74 9.46
N THR A 109 13.69 -4.01 9.07
CA THR A 109 12.86 -5.05 9.72
C THR A 109 13.23 -5.25 11.20
N SER A 110 14.52 -5.22 11.52
CA SER A 110 15.05 -5.29 12.88
C SER A 110 16.52 -4.84 12.91
N ALA A 111 17.06 -4.62 14.10
CA ALA A 111 18.49 -4.33 14.27
C ALA A 111 19.39 -5.46 13.72
N SER A 112 19.02 -6.73 13.94
CA SER A 112 19.77 -7.87 13.41
C SER A 112 19.65 -8.02 11.89
N ALA A 113 18.52 -7.61 11.30
CA ALA A 113 18.32 -7.68 9.86
C ALA A 113 19.12 -6.61 9.09
N TYR A 114 19.67 -5.61 9.80
CA TYR A 114 20.49 -4.55 9.21
C TYR A 114 21.69 -5.11 8.43
N GLN A 115 22.27 -6.22 8.88
CA GLN A 115 23.39 -6.90 8.22
C GLN A 115 23.06 -7.39 6.79
N ASN A 116 21.77 -7.49 6.44
CA ASN A 116 21.30 -7.97 5.15
C ASN A 116 21.04 -6.83 4.16
N ILE A 117 21.07 -5.58 4.62
CA ILE A 117 20.84 -4.41 3.78
C ILE A 117 22.07 -4.19 2.88
N ARG A 118 21.84 -3.86 1.62
CA ARG A 118 22.88 -3.54 0.64
C ARG A 118 22.55 -2.22 -0.04
N SER A 119 23.58 -1.39 -0.26
CA SER A 119 23.42 -0.15 -1.03
C SER A 119 23.07 -0.48 -2.48
N GLY A 120 22.09 0.22 -3.03
CA GLY A 120 21.68 0.06 -4.41
C GLY A 120 20.24 0.52 -4.63
N THR A 121 19.73 0.24 -5.82
CA THR A 121 18.35 0.54 -6.20
C THR A 121 17.58 -0.77 -6.36
N SER A 122 16.44 -0.88 -5.68
CA SER A 122 15.51 -2.00 -5.81
C SER A 122 14.21 -1.49 -6.43
N SER A 123 13.75 -2.14 -7.50
CA SER A 123 12.45 -1.87 -8.10
C SER A 123 11.44 -2.92 -7.64
N ILE A 124 10.41 -2.50 -6.92
CA ILE A 124 9.33 -3.38 -6.44
C ILE A 124 8.02 -2.90 -7.06
N THR A 125 7.33 -3.79 -7.77
CA THR A 125 5.99 -3.53 -8.30
C THR A 125 4.97 -3.96 -7.26
N VAL A 126 4.06 -3.06 -6.90
CA VAL A 126 2.92 -3.36 -6.01
C VAL A 126 1.67 -3.51 -6.87
N THR A 127 1.06 -4.69 -6.83
CA THR A 127 -0.13 -5.02 -7.62
C THR A 127 -1.36 -4.99 -6.74
N TYR A 128 -2.40 -4.30 -7.20
CA TYR A 128 -3.73 -4.26 -6.59
C TYR A 128 -4.72 -5.01 -7.48
N THR A 129 -5.44 -5.97 -6.90
CA THR A 129 -6.40 -6.79 -7.63
C THR A 129 -7.78 -6.61 -7.03
N LEU A 130 -8.69 -5.97 -7.79
CA LEU A 130 -10.11 -5.96 -7.49
C LEU A 130 -10.73 -7.27 -7.95
N ALA A 131 -11.33 -8.03 -7.04
CA ALA A 131 -11.97 -9.30 -7.34
C ALA A 131 -13.34 -9.44 -6.65
N ASP A 132 -14.18 -10.27 -7.25
CA ASP A 132 -15.39 -10.83 -6.64
C ASP A 132 -15.06 -12.22 -6.07
N ASN A 133 -15.83 -12.67 -5.07
CA ASN A 133 -15.65 -14.00 -4.46
C ASN A 133 -16.64 -15.00 -5.04
#